data_AF-A0AA91KUP3-F1
#
_entry.id   AF-A0AA91KUP3-F1
#
_cell.length_a   1.000
_cell.length_b   1.000
_cell.length_c   1.000
_cell.angle_alpha   90.00
_cell.angle_beta   90.00
_cell.angle_gamma   90.00
#
_symmetry.space_group_name_H-M   'P 1'
#
loop_
_entity.id
_entity.type
_entity.pdbx_description
1 polymer ?
#
loop_
_entity_poly.entity_id
_entity_poly.type
_entity_poly.pdbx_seq_one_letter_code
_entity_poly.pdbx_strand_id
1 'polypeptide(L)'
;MIARLSLPLFLLLPSLTFAAEAIDPGRIVSAATGDWDKDGTSDLALLVKPGKEIDEDNAIYIYLAGQDGPLTLKSAIPNKIWGQYDMVGQAPTVSALPNGSLVITTHNDAVGRDRWEQKLTIAYRNFDFVVAGYTYASYDTLDPSNTSQCDLNVLTGKGKSNDKPVSVKGELVLLKDWNDDRGQHACGIQ
;
A
#
# COMPACT_ATOMS: atom_id res chain seq x y z
N MET A 1 -30.39 60.01 -11.16
CA MET A 1 -29.37 58.98 -10.84
C MET A 1 -30.08 57.84 -10.13
N ILE A 2 -30.20 56.66 -10.77
CA ILE A 2 -30.87 55.49 -10.19
C ILE A 2 -29.77 54.47 -9.85
N ALA A 3 -29.50 54.27 -8.56
CA ALA A 3 -28.55 53.27 -8.09
C ALA A 3 -29.21 51.89 -8.11
N ARG A 4 -28.69 50.97 -8.93
CA ARG A 4 -29.10 49.56 -8.94
C ARG A 4 -28.29 48.81 -7.89
N LEU A 5 -28.98 48.29 -6.88
CA LEU A 5 -28.41 47.43 -5.84
C LEU A 5 -28.43 45.98 -6.36
N SER A 6 -27.27 45.45 -6.71
CA SER A 6 -27.11 44.06 -7.15
C SER A 6 -26.86 43.17 -5.94
N LEU A 7 -27.82 42.32 -5.58
CA LEU A 7 -27.69 41.34 -4.50
C LEU A 7 -27.02 40.06 -5.05
N PRO A 8 -25.87 39.62 -4.54
CA PRO A 8 -25.22 38.40 -5.04
C PRO A 8 -25.96 37.17 -4.52
N LEU A 9 -26.39 36.31 -5.46
CA LEU A 9 -27.01 35.03 -5.16
C LEU A 9 -25.92 34.00 -4.83
N PHE A 10 -25.77 33.68 -3.54
CA PHE A 10 -24.85 32.63 -3.07
C PHE A 10 -25.47 31.25 -3.35
N LEU A 11 -24.92 30.52 -4.33
CA LEU A 11 -25.25 29.13 -4.60
C LEU A 11 -24.58 28.23 -3.55
N LEU A 12 -25.37 27.74 -2.59
CA LEU A 12 -24.98 26.69 -1.65
C LEU A 12 -24.89 25.36 -2.40
N LEU A 13 -23.68 24.95 -2.76
CA LEU A 13 -23.43 23.60 -3.29
C LEU A 13 -23.49 22.59 -2.14
N PRO A 14 -24.33 21.54 -2.23
CA PRO A 14 -24.38 20.50 -1.21
C PRO A 14 -23.05 19.74 -1.19
N SER A 15 -22.42 19.67 -0.02
CA SER A 15 -21.23 18.85 0.21
C SER A 15 -21.66 17.39 0.24
N LEU A 16 -21.32 16.62 -0.81
CA LEU A 16 -21.45 15.17 -0.78
C LEU A 16 -20.49 14.63 0.27
N THR A 17 -21.04 14.20 1.41
CA THR A 17 -20.27 13.51 2.44
C THR A 17 -20.17 12.05 2.01
N PHE A 18 -18.99 11.60 1.58
CA PHE A 18 -18.73 10.17 1.43
C PHE A 18 -18.67 9.56 2.83
N ALA A 19 -19.70 8.79 3.19
CA ALA A 19 -19.64 7.95 4.38
C ALA A 19 -18.56 6.88 4.12
N ALA A 20 -17.60 6.77 5.04
CA ALA A 20 -16.68 5.63 5.02
C ALA A 20 -17.51 4.35 5.18
N GLU A 21 -17.41 3.45 4.20
CA GLU A 21 -18.07 2.15 4.29
C GLU A 21 -17.59 1.43 5.55
N ALA A 22 -18.52 0.93 6.35
CA ALA A 22 -18.17 0.16 7.54
C ALA A 22 -17.47 -1.13 7.11
N ILE A 23 -16.26 -1.37 7.62
CA ILE A 23 -15.54 -2.62 7.40
C ILE A 23 -16.34 -3.75 8.08
N ASP A 24 -16.69 -4.78 7.32
CA ASP A 24 -17.14 -6.05 7.90
C ASP A 24 -15.95 -6.72 8.61
N PRO A 25 -15.99 -6.88 9.95
CA PRO A 25 -14.86 -7.45 10.70
C PRO A 25 -14.49 -8.87 10.25
N GLY A 26 -15.43 -9.64 9.69
CA GLY A 26 -15.18 -10.99 9.19
C GLY A 26 -14.27 -11.02 7.95
N ARG A 27 -14.03 -9.86 7.32
CA ARG A 27 -13.13 -9.70 6.18
C ARG A 27 -11.71 -9.26 6.58
N ILE A 28 -11.47 -8.92 7.85
CA ILE A 28 -10.13 -8.55 8.32
C ILE A 28 -9.28 -9.82 8.42
N VAL A 29 -8.12 -9.80 7.78
CA VAL A 29 -7.31 -11.00 7.55
C VAL A 29 -5.86 -10.86 7.99
N SER A 30 -5.36 -9.63 8.10
CA SER A 30 -4.05 -9.34 8.67
C SER A 30 -4.09 -7.98 9.34
N ALA A 31 -3.32 -7.81 10.42
CA ALA A 31 -3.25 -6.57 11.17
C ALA A 31 -1.83 -6.31 11.68
N ALA A 32 -1.43 -5.05 11.70
CA ALA A 32 -0.18 -4.60 12.29
C ALA A 32 -0.40 -3.33 13.11
N THR A 33 0.32 -3.22 14.21
CA THR A 33 0.36 -2.02 15.05
C THR A 33 1.79 -1.51 15.16
N GLY A 34 1.96 -0.19 15.13
CA GLY A 34 3.26 0.47 15.25
C GLY A 34 3.08 1.97 15.44
N ASP A 35 4.16 2.72 15.62
CA ASP A 35 4.15 4.18 15.70
C ASP A 35 4.76 4.72 14.40
N TRP A 36 3.92 4.97 13.38
CA TRP A 36 4.38 5.31 12.03
C TRP A 36 4.60 6.80 11.85
N ASP A 37 3.79 7.63 12.50
CA ASP A 37 3.94 9.08 12.48
C ASP A 37 4.84 9.63 13.59
N LYS A 38 5.27 8.77 14.52
CA LYS A 38 6.24 9.05 15.59
C LYS A 38 5.69 9.98 16.66
N ASP A 39 4.39 9.94 16.89
CA ASP A 39 3.73 10.73 17.93
C ASP A 39 3.78 10.08 19.33
N GLY A 40 4.30 8.84 19.40
CA GLY A 40 4.44 8.06 20.63
C GLY A 40 3.23 7.20 20.96
N THR A 41 2.20 7.18 20.11
CA THR A 41 1.02 6.33 20.24
C THR A 41 1.04 5.20 19.21
N SER A 42 0.22 4.16 19.43
CA SER A 42 0.18 3.00 18.53
C SER A 42 -0.92 3.16 17.50
N ASP A 43 -0.52 3.17 16.24
CA ASP A 43 -1.34 3.15 15.04
C ASP A 43 -1.79 1.73 14.67
N LEU A 44 -2.68 1.62 13.67
CA LEU A 44 -3.25 0.36 13.18
C LEU A 44 -3.34 0.29 11.66
N ALA A 45 -2.93 -0.84 11.09
CA ALA A 45 -3.03 -1.15 9.68
C ALA A 45 -3.74 -2.49 9.55
N LEU A 46 -4.73 -2.55 8.67
CA LEU A 46 -5.57 -3.72 8.43
C LEU A 46 -5.51 -4.08 6.95
N LEU A 47 -5.27 -5.36 6.66
CA LEU A 47 -5.64 -5.94 5.37
C LEU A 47 -7.04 -6.53 5.47
N VAL A 48 -7.87 -6.22 4.48
CA VAL A 48 -9.28 -6.59 4.44
C VAL A 48 -9.58 -7.22 3.09
N LYS A 49 -10.17 -8.42 3.09
CA LYS A 49 -10.63 -9.12 1.87
C LYS A 49 -11.57 -8.23 1.05
N PRO A 50 -11.62 -8.37 -0.29
CA PRO A 50 -12.60 -7.67 -1.13
C PRO A 50 -14.04 -7.98 -0.71
N GLY A 51 -14.97 -7.17 -1.22
CA GLY A 51 -16.40 -7.32 -0.91
C GLY A 51 -17.02 -8.52 -1.62
N LYS A 52 -18.25 -8.35 -2.08
CA LYS A 52 -18.91 -9.36 -2.92
C LYS A 52 -18.51 -9.25 -4.40
N GLU A 53 -17.71 -8.25 -4.76
CA GLU A 53 -17.25 -8.08 -6.12
C GLU A 53 -16.19 -9.13 -6.45
N ILE A 54 -16.45 -9.82 -7.55
CA ILE A 54 -15.56 -10.80 -8.17
C ILE A 54 -14.55 -9.98 -8.97
N ASP A 55 -13.26 -10.20 -8.74
CA ASP A 55 -12.10 -9.52 -9.37
C ASP A 55 -11.51 -8.30 -8.63
N GLU A 56 -11.84 -8.08 -7.36
CA GLU A 56 -11.15 -7.09 -6.52
C GLU A 56 -10.01 -7.71 -5.69
N ASP A 57 -8.89 -7.00 -5.60
CA ASP A 57 -7.81 -7.27 -4.65
C ASP A 57 -8.17 -6.81 -3.23
N ASN A 58 -7.37 -7.22 -2.25
CA ASN A 58 -7.57 -6.83 -0.85
C ASN A 58 -7.36 -5.32 -0.68
N ALA A 59 -8.09 -4.75 0.27
CA ALA A 59 -7.95 -3.37 0.70
C ALA A 59 -6.93 -3.26 1.84
N ILE A 60 -6.27 -2.09 1.94
CA ILE A 60 -5.53 -1.69 3.13
C ILE A 60 -6.18 -0.47 3.77
N TYR A 61 -6.42 -0.56 5.07
CA TYR A 61 -6.88 0.54 5.91
C TYR A 61 -5.79 0.89 6.90
N ILE A 62 -5.47 2.17 7.02
CA ILE A 62 -4.47 2.66 7.96
C ILE A 62 -5.11 3.73 8.82
N TYR A 63 -4.99 3.56 10.13
CA TYR A 63 -5.49 4.43 11.16
C TYR A 63 -4.31 4.98 11.93
N LEU A 64 -4.34 6.28 12.21
CA LEU A 64 -3.41 6.91 13.14
C LEU A 64 -4.10 7.11 14.47
N ALA A 65 -3.40 6.80 15.56
CA ALA A 65 -3.83 7.24 16.87
C ALA A 65 -3.46 8.72 17.04
N GLY A 66 -4.25 9.43 17.85
CA GLY A 66 -3.85 10.72 18.37
C GLY A 66 -3.64 10.62 19.87
N GLN A 67 -3.03 11.65 20.46
CA GLN A 67 -2.78 11.68 21.91
C GLN A 67 -4.04 11.52 22.77
N ASP A 68 -5.20 11.87 22.23
CA ASP A 68 -6.49 11.82 22.94
C ASP A 68 -7.20 10.45 22.86
N GLY A 69 -6.58 9.44 22.24
CA GLY A 69 -6.97 8.03 22.38
C GLY A 69 -7.52 7.31 21.14
N PRO A 70 -8.55 7.81 20.41
CA PRO A 70 -9.18 7.00 19.37
C PRO A 70 -8.37 6.95 18.07
N LEU A 71 -8.37 5.77 17.44
CA LEU A 71 -7.86 5.56 16.09
C LEU A 71 -8.71 6.33 15.07
N THR A 72 -8.06 7.14 14.25
CA THR A 72 -8.69 7.90 13.16
C THR A 72 -8.26 7.33 11.82
N LEU A 73 -9.22 7.03 10.95
CA LEU A 73 -8.94 6.52 9.61
C LEU A 73 -8.14 7.57 8.81
N LYS A 74 -6.92 7.22 8.44
CA LYS A 74 -6.02 8.06 7.65
C LYS A 74 -6.03 7.71 6.17
N SER A 75 -6.07 6.42 5.85
CA SER A 75 -6.08 5.93 4.48
C SER A 75 -6.98 4.71 4.36
N ALA A 76 -7.87 4.71 3.37
CA ALA A 76 -8.60 3.53 2.93
C ALA A 76 -8.31 3.33 1.44
N ILE A 77 -7.62 2.26 1.10
CA ILE A 77 -7.14 1.99 -0.26
C ILE A 77 -7.70 0.65 -0.70
N PRO A 78 -8.88 0.62 -1.34
CA PRO A 78 -9.48 -0.61 -1.84
C PRO A 78 -8.72 -1.14 -3.07
N ASN A 79 -8.91 -2.42 -3.38
CA ASN A 79 -8.43 -3.06 -4.60
C ASN A 79 -6.94 -2.76 -4.88
N LYS A 80 -6.07 -3.04 -3.91
CA LYS A 80 -4.65 -2.65 -3.98
C LYS A 80 -3.68 -3.78 -3.70
N ILE A 81 -4.02 -4.70 -2.80
CA ILE A 81 -3.09 -5.72 -2.30
C ILE A 81 -3.49 -7.07 -2.87
N TRP A 82 -2.75 -7.51 -3.89
CA TRP A 82 -2.95 -8.81 -4.50
C TRP A 82 -2.78 -9.96 -3.51
N GLY A 83 -3.60 -11.00 -3.67
CA GLY A 83 -3.50 -12.26 -2.95
C GLY A 83 -4.85 -12.74 -2.42
N GLN A 84 -4.88 -13.96 -1.91
CA GLN A 84 -6.12 -14.62 -1.49
C GLN A 84 -5.87 -15.64 -0.38
N TYR A 85 -6.95 -16.03 0.30
CA TYR A 85 -6.91 -16.84 1.53
C TYR A 85 -7.54 -18.22 1.37
N ASP A 86 -8.04 -18.55 0.17
CA ASP A 86 -8.70 -19.82 -0.10
C ASP A 86 -7.67 -20.88 -0.57
N MET A 87 -6.43 -20.47 -0.86
CA MET A 87 -5.28 -21.33 -1.11
C MET A 87 -4.07 -20.96 -0.25
N VAL A 88 -3.36 -21.98 0.22
CA VAL A 88 -2.08 -21.80 0.91
C VAL A 88 -1.05 -21.23 -0.07
N GLY A 89 -0.21 -20.31 0.40
CA GLY A 89 0.88 -19.74 -0.40
C GLY A 89 0.52 -18.51 -1.22
N GLN A 90 -0.64 -17.88 -0.98
CA GLN A 90 -1.07 -16.63 -1.63
C GLN A 90 -1.63 -15.59 -0.65
N ALA A 91 -1.57 -15.84 0.65
CA ALA A 91 -2.17 -14.99 1.67
C ALA A 91 -1.27 -13.78 1.97
N PRO A 92 -1.66 -12.56 1.56
CA PRO A 92 -0.83 -11.38 1.81
C PRO A 92 -0.82 -11.02 3.30
N THR A 93 0.23 -10.34 3.75
CA THR A 93 0.35 -9.95 5.15
C THR A 93 0.79 -8.50 5.28
N VAL A 94 0.42 -7.88 6.40
CA VAL A 94 0.97 -6.59 6.84
C VAL A 94 1.71 -6.79 8.16
N SER A 95 2.84 -6.12 8.34
CA SER A 95 3.63 -6.18 9.58
C SER A 95 4.31 -4.85 9.85
N ALA A 96 4.49 -4.51 11.13
CA ALA A 96 5.24 -3.34 11.53
C ALA A 96 6.75 -3.64 11.55
N LEU A 97 7.56 -2.65 11.17
CA LEU A 97 9.01 -2.71 11.22
C LEU A 97 9.55 -1.84 12.37
N PRO A 98 10.67 -2.23 13.02
CA PRO A 98 11.23 -1.48 14.16
C PRO A 98 11.64 -0.04 13.88
N ASN A 99 11.78 0.35 12.62
CA ASN A 99 12.18 1.69 12.20
C ASN A 99 10.99 2.68 12.01
N GLY A 100 9.76 2.28 12.41
CA GLY A 100 8.54 3.09 12.25
C GLY A 100 7.98 3.07 10.84
N SER A 101 8.24 2.00 10.08
CA SER A 101 7.55 1.71 8.81
C SER A 101 6.68 0.46 8.95
N LEU A 102 5.84 0.21 7.97
CA LEU A 102 5.16 -1.08 7.82
C LEU A 102 5.60 -1.75 6.52
N VAL A 103 5.52 -3.07 6.48
CA VAL A 103 5.76 -3.86 5.28
C VAL A 103 4.49 -4.59 4.88
N ILE A 104 4.17 -4.53 3.59
CA ILE A 104 3.12 -5.36 2.98
C ILE A 104 3.82 -6.41 2.15
N THR A 105 3.51 -7.69 2.41
CA THR A 105 4.08 -8.82 1.67
C THR A 105 2.98 -9.48 0.85
N THR A 106 3.22 -9.65 -0.44
CA THR A 106 2.40 -10.42 -1.37
C THR A 106 3.28 -11.50 -2.02
N HIS A 107 2.74 -12.68 -2.30
CA HIS A 107 3.56 -13.79 -2.79
C HIS A 107 2.71 -14.90 -3.43
N ASN A 108 3.29 -15.67 -4.35
CA ASN A 108 2.69 -16.87 -4.90
C ASN A 108 3.67 -18.05 -4.79
N ASP A 109 3.44 -18.92 -3.81
CA ASP A 109 4.26 -20.12 -3.56
C ASP A 109 3.61 -21.41 -4.09
N ALA A 110 2.37 -21.32 -4.59
CA ALA A 110 1.53 -22.49 -4.82
C ALA A 110 1.09 -22.70 -6.27
N VAL A 111 0.72 -21.65 -6.99
CA VAL A 111 0.11 -21.76 -8.34
C VAL A 111 1.11 -21.40 -9.43
N GLY A 112 1.10 -22.15 -10.54
CA GLY A 112 1.97 -21.88 -11.68
C GLY A 112 3.42 -22.34 -11.48
N ARG A 113 4.24 -22.06 -12.50
CA ARG A 113 5.67 -22.46 -12.57
C ARG A 113 6.56 -21.56 -11.72
N ASP A 114 6.30 -20.27 -11.77
CA ASP A 114 7.12 -19.25 -11.10
C ASP A 114 6.62 -19.01 -9.70
N ARG A 115 7.54 -19.07 -8.73
CA ARG A 115 7.29 -18.60 -7.37
C ARG A 115 7.79 -17.19 -7.26
N TRP A 116 7.06 -16.35 -6.53
CA TRP A 116 7.50 -14.98 -6.31
C TRP A 116 7.05 -14.45 -4.95
N GLU A 117 7.85 -13.53 -4.41
CA GLU A 117 7.54 -12.73 -3.23
C GLU A 117 7.82 -11.27 -3.57
N GLN A 118 6.92 -10.38 -3.16
CA GLN A 118 7.06 -8.95 -3.25
C GLN A 118 6.84 -8.33 -1.87
N LYS A 119 7.66 -7.33 -1.52
CA LYS A 119 7.48 -6.54 -0.31
C LYS A 119 7.49 -5.05 -0.63
N LEU A 120 6.46 -4.36 -0.16
CA LEU A 120 6.39 -2.90 -0.17
C LEU A 120 6.69 -2.40 1.24
N THR A 121 7.79 -1.67 1.39
CA THR A 121 8.08 -0.95 2.64
C THR A 121 7.41 0.41 2.57
N ILE A 122 6.46 0.65 3.47
CA ILE A 122 5.63 1.85 3.51
C ILE A 122 6.06 2.73 4.69
N ALA A 123 6.42 3.97 4.39
CA ALA A 123 6.80 4.95 5.41
C ALA A 123 5.76 6.07 5.48
N TYR A 124 5.57 6.63 6.66
CA TYR A 124 4.82 7.87 6.80
C TYR A 124 5.73 9.08 6.53
N ARG A 125 5.43 9.87 5.50
CA ARG A 125 6.21 11.04 5.07
C ARG A 125 5.28 12.12 4.57
N ASN A 126 5.57 13.37 4.92
CA ASN A 126 4.77 14.52 4.50
C ASN A 126 3.27 14.34 4.77
N PHE A 127 2.96 13.80 5.95
CA PHE A 127 1.59 13.53 6.40
C PHE A 127 0.81 12.50 5.56
N ASP A 128 1.48 11.59 4.84
CA ASP A 128 0.83 10.50 4.11
C ASP A 128 1.71 9.24 4.04
N PHE A 129 1.11 8.12 3.64
CA PHE A 129 1.80 6.84 3.48
C PHE A 129 2.38 6.68 2.08
N VAL A 130 3.70 6.51 2.01
CA VAL A 130 4.47 6.42 0.76
C VAL A 130 5.19 5.10 0.66
N VAL A 131 5.37 4.60 -0.56
CA VAL A 131 6.25 3.45 -0.80
C VAL A 131 7.70 3.93 -0.73
N ALA A 132 8.40 3.52 0.33
CA ALA A 132 9.80 3.87 0.56
C ALA A 132 10.78 2.84 -0.03
N GLY A 133 10.36 1.58 -0.10
CA GLY A 133 11.17 0.48 -0.61
C GLY A 133 10.31 -0.56 -1.32
N TYR A 134 10.92 -1.20 -2.31
CA TYR A 134 10.34 -2.29 -3.10
C TYR A 134 11.35 -3.42 -3.17
N THR A 135 10.96 -4.61 -2.72
CA THR A 135 11.73 -5.82 -2.98
C THR A 135 10.91 -6.82 -3.74
N TYR A 136 11.55 -7.55 -4.66
CA TYR A 136 10.93 -8.64 -5.39
C TYR A 136 11.93 -9.78 -5.53
N ALA A 137 11.46 -11.00 -5.35
CA ALA A 137 12.22 -12.20 -5.63
C ALA A 137 11.34 -13.18 -6.38
N SER A 138 11.90 -13.84 -7.39
CA SER A 138 11.24 -14.96 -8.06
C SER A 138 12.21 -16.06 -8.43
N TYR A 139 11.68 -17.27 -8.56
CA TYR A 139 12.39 -18.40 -9.13
C TYR A 139 11.46 -19.32 -9.89
N ASP A 140 12.01 -19.91 -10.94
CA ASP A 140 11.35 -20.93 -11.74
C ASP A 140 11.57 -22.31 -11.12
N THR A 141 10.48 -23.03 -10.87
CA THR A 141 10.53 -24.37 -10.24
C THR A 141 11.12 -25.47 -11.12
N LEU A 142 11.23 -25.24 -12.44
CA LEU A 142 11.79 -26.19 -13.41
C LEU A 142 13.17 -25.77 -13.95
N ASP A 143 13.51 -24.48 -13.85
CA ASP A 143 14.84 -23.95 -14.16
C ASP A 143 15.37 -23.14 -12.96
N PRO A 144 16.09 -23.79 -12.02
CA PRO A 144 16.57 -23.13 -10.80
C PRO A 144 17.56 -21.98 -11.05
N SER A 145 18.08 -21.83 -12.27
CA SER A 145 18.96 -20.72 -12.65
C SER A 145 18.20 -19.49 -13.13
N ASN A 146 16.92 -19.67 -13.49
CA ASN A 146 16.02 -18.60 -13.88
C ASN A 146 15.40 -17.98 -12.62
N THR A 147 16.10 -16.99 -12.06
CA THR A 147 15.71 -16.26 -10.86
C THR A 147 15.75 -14.76 -11.12
N SER A 148 14.87 -14.01 -10.44
CA SER A 148 14.95 -12.55 -10.39
C SER A 148 15.02 -12.06 -8.95
N GLN A 149 15.80 -11.01 -8.71
CA GLN A 149 15.89 -10.31 -7.44
C GLN A 149 15.92 -8.82 -7.68
N CYS A 150 15.21 -8.07 -6.85
CA CYS A 150 15.16 -6.61 -6.84
C CYS A 150 15.13 -6.13 -5.39
N ASP A 151 15.97 -5.14 -5.09
CA ASP A 151 15.94 -4.36 -3.86
C ASP A 151 16.12 -2.89 -4.23
N LEU A 152 15.02 -2.14 -4.21
CA LEU A 152 14.95 -0.76 -4.66
C LEU A 152 14.52 0.15 -3.51
N ASN A 153 15.34 1.15 -3.23
CA ASN A 153 14.91 2.30 -2.44
C ASN A 153 14.19 3.28 -3.37
N VAL A 154 12.85 3.30 -3.30
CA VAL A 154 11.99 4.11 -4.18
C VAL A 154 12.24 5.61 -4.01
N LEU A 155 12.51 6.06 -2.78
CA LEU A 155 12.73 7.48 -2.47
C LEU A 155 13.99 8.04 -3.13
N THR A 156 15.05 7.24 -3.21
CA THR A 156 16.33 7.64 -3.80
C THR A 156 16.51 7.16 -5.23
N GLY A 157 15.72 6.19 -5.67
CA GLY A 157 15.82 5.51 -6.96
C GLY A 157 17.02 4.57 -7.08
N LYS A 158 17.73 4.30 -5.98
CA LYS A 158 18.93 3.46 -5.97
C LYS A 158 18.62 2.07 -5.43
N GLY A 159 19.28 1.05 -5.95
CA GLY A 159 19.05 -0.32 -5.53
C GLY A 159 19.97 -1.34 -6.19
N LYS A 160 19.53 -2.60 -6.15
CA LYS A 160 20.14 -3.71 -6.88
C LYS A 160 19.07 -4.53 -7.61
N SER A 161 19.43 -5.03 -8.80
CA SER A 161 18.72 -6.07 -9.52
C SER A 161 19.69 -7.20 -9.83
N ASN A 162 19.41 -8.42 -9.37
CA ASN A 162 20.30 -9.58 -9.51
C ASN A 162 21.77 -9.24 -9.15
N ASP A 163 21.96 -8.64 -7.97
CA ASP A 163 23.23 -8.10 -7.44
C ASP A 163 23.91 -6.97 -8.23
N LYS A 164 23.33 -6.54 -9.36
CA LYS A 164 23.84 -5.42 -10.14
C LYS A 164 23.21 -4.11 -9.68
N PRO A 165 23.97 -3.02 -9.51
CA PRO A 165 23.41 -1.73 -9.14
C PRO A 165 22.36 -1.25 -10.15
N VAL A 166 21.24 -0.73 -9.65
CA VAL A 166 20.23 -0.01 -10.44
C VAL A 166 20.10 1.43 -9.93
N SER A 167 19.85 2.35 -10.86
CA SER A 167 19.63 3.76 -10.55
C SER A 167 18.57 4.33 -11.50
N VAL A 168 17.41 4.64 -10.94
CA VAL A 168 16.32 5.35 -11.60
C VAL A 168 16.08 6.68 -10.89
N LYS A 169 15.09 7.45 -11.35
CA LYS A 169 14.67 8.67 -10.66
C LYS A 169 14.00 8.29 -9.34
N GLY A 170 14.53 8.79 -8.22
CA GLY A 170 13.88 8.69 -6.92
C GLY A 170 12.64 9.57 -6.83
N GLU A 171 11.56 9.02 -6.27
CA GLU A 171 10.27 9.70 -6.20
C GLU A 171 9.55 9.41 -4.89
N LEU A 172 8.73 10.35 -4.45
CA LEU A 172 7.79 10.15 -3.35
C LEU A 172 6.46 9.69 -3.96
N VAL A 173 6.17 8.39 -3.86
CA VAL A 173 4.97 7.77 -4.43
C VAL A 173 4.03 7.39 -3.29
N LEU A 174 2.81 7.91 -3.29
CA LEU A 174 1.79 7.54 -2.31
C LEU A 174 1.41 6.07 -2.51
N LEU A 175 1.12 5.36 -1.42
CA LEU A 175 0.71 3.94 -1.47
C LEU A 175 -0.52 3.74 -2.39
N LYS A 176 -1.47 4.67 -2.36
CA LYS A 176 -2.65 4.62 -3.23
C LYS A 176 -2.31 4.71 -4.73
N ASP A 177 -1.22 5.39 -5.07
CA ASP A 177 -0.79 5.65 -6.44
C ASP A 177 0.31 4.67 -6.90
N TRP A 178 0.71 3.74 -6.03
CA TRP A 178 1.67 2.70 -6.36
C TRP A 178 1.09 1.70 -7.38
N ASN A 179 1.94 1.30 -8.32
CA ASN A 179 1.75 0.19 -9.27
C ASN A 179 3.05 -0.65 -9.27
N ASP A 180 2.93 -1.96 -9.14
CA ASP A 180 4.06 -2.89 -9.08
C ASP A 180 4.92 -2.91 -10.35
N ASP A 181 4.35 -2.61 -11.52
CA ASP A 181 5.08 -2.45 -12.78
C ASP A 181 6.22 -1.44 -12.63
N ARG A 182 6.04 -0.39 -11.81
CA ARG A 182 7.08 0.61 -11.54
C ARG A 182 8.32 -0.02 -10.91
N GLY A 183 8.13 -0.91 -9.93
CA GLY A 183 9.21 -1.60 -9.23
C GLY A 183 9.90 -2.60 -10.17
N GLN A 184 9.11 -3.39 -10.88
CA GLN A 184 9.61 -4.39 -11.83
C GLN A 184 10.40 -3.76 -12.98
N HIS A 185 9.88 -2.69 -13.61
CA HIS A 185 10.59 -1.96 -14.67
C HIS A 185 11.90 -1.35 -14.17
N ALA A 186 11.91 -0.76 -12.96
CA ALA A 186 13.13 -0.19 -12.40
C ALA A 186 14.24 -1.24 -12.19
N CYS A 187 13.86 -2.51 -12.03
CA CYS A 187 14.77 -3.64 -11.90
C CYS A 187 14.93 -4.47 -13.18
N GLY A 188 14.26 -4.13 -14.28
CA GLY A 188 14.35 -4.84 -15.56
C GLY A 188 13.80 -6.28 -15.52
N ILE A 189 12.75 -6.52 -14.73
CA ILE A 189 12.14 -7.84 -14.52
C ILE A 189 10.94 -8.07 -15.47
N GLN A 190 10.58 -7.07 -16.29
CA GLN A 190 9.44 -7.06 -17.20
C GLN A 190 9.88 -6.95 -18.67
#